data_AF-A0A7K6MI54-F1
#
_entry.id   AF-A0A7K6MI54-F1
#
_cell.length_a   1.000
_cell.length_b   1.000
_cell.length_c   1.000
_cell.angle_alpha   90.00
_cell.angle_beta   90.00
_cell.angle_gamma   90.00
#
_symmetry.space_group_name_H-M   'P 1'
#
loop_
_entity.id
_entity.type
_entity.pdbx_description
1 polymer ?
#
loop_
_entity_poly.entity_id
_entity_poly.type
_entity_poly.pdbx_seq_one_letter_code
_entity_poly.pdbx_strand_id
1 'polypeptide(L)'
;VLFLAYFAMQVIYARRKHKISPPETTGHPEFERTFRAQANCSEYFPIFISLLWVAGIFFHQGVTAVCGLLYLYTRLRYFQGYAVAAQGR
;
A
#
# COMPACT_ATOMS: atom_id res chain seq x y z
N VAL A 1 -5.37 -5.03 7.75
CA VAL A 1 -4.37 -4.52 8.72
C VAL A 1 -2.96 -5.02 8.40
N LEU A 2 -2.72 -6.35 8.33
CA LEU A 2 -1.40 -6.93 8.01
C LEU A 2 -0.74 -6.34 6.75
N PHE A 3 -1.54 -6.09 5.71
CA PHE A 3 -1.10 -5.48 4.46
C PHE A 3 -0.48 -4.08 4.65
N LEU A 4 -1.16 -3.20 5.38
CA LEU A 4 -0.63 -1.85 5.69
C LEU A 4 0.58 -1.93 6.63
N ALA A 5 0.58 -2.86 7.59
CA ALA A 5 1.71 -3.08 8.48
C ALA A 5 2.97 -3.50 7.70
N TYR A 6 2.83 -4.37 6.69
CA TYR A 6 3.93 -4.74 5.80
C TYR A 6 4.53 -3.50 5.09
N PHE A 7 3.70 -2.64 4.49
CA PHE A 7 4.19 -1.42 3.83
C PHE A 7 4.86 -0.45 4.80
N ALA A 8 4.30 -0.27 6.00
CA ALA A 8 4.92 0.55 7.03
C ALA A 8 6.30 0.01 7.43
N MET A 9 6.45 -1.31 7.57
CA MET A 9 7.76 -1.93 7.83
C MET A 9 8.76 -1.70 6.70
N GLN A 10 8.33 -1.74 5.43
CA GLN A 10 9.19 -1.43 4.28
C GLN A 10 9.66 0.04 4.29
N VAL A 11 8.79 0.99 4.65
CA VAL A 11 9.18 2.39 4.84
C VAL A 11 10.20 2.53 5.97
N ILE A 12 10.00 1.85 7.10
CA ILE A 12 10.96 1.85 8.23
C ILE A 12 12.31 1.28 7.79
N TYR A 13 12.31 0.20 7.01
CA TYR A 13 13.54 -0.37 6.45
C TYR A 13 14.23 0.62 5.51
N ALA A 14 13.50 1.25 4.60
CA ALA A 14 14.04 2.25 3.68
C ALA A 14 14.62 3.47 4.42
N ARG A 15 13.96 3.93 5.50
CA ARG A 15 14.48 4.98 6.40
C ARG A 15 15.83 4.60 6.99
N ARG A 16 15.96 3.38 7.51
CA ARG A 16 17.22 2.88 8.09
C ARG A 16 18.31 2.75 7.03
N LYS A 17 17.98 2.16 5.87
CA LYS A 17 18.91 1.96 4.74
C LYS A 17 19.49 3.29 4.25
N HIS A 18 18.65 4.30 4.11
CA HIS A 18 19.01 5.61 3.56
C HIS A 18 19.27 6.69 4.62
N LYS A 19 19.29 6.30 5.90
CA LYS A 19 19.53 7.18 7.07
C LYS A 19 18.61 8.41 7.11
N ILE A 20 17.34 8.24 6.74
CA ILE A 20 16.32 9.31 6.76
C ILE A 20 15.57 9.30 8.10
N SER A 21 16.01 10.16 9.01
CA SER A 21 15.39 10.35 10.32
C SER A 21 14.04 11.08 10.21
N PRO A 22 13.01 10.71 10.98
CA PRO A 22 11.85 11.55 11.18
C PRO A 22 12.25 12.95 11.69
N PRO A 23 11.55 14.04 11.33
CA PRO A 23 10.28 14.09 10.59
C PRO A 23 10.43 14.04 9.05
N GLU A 24 11.65 13.88 8.54
CA GLU A 24 11.90 14.00 7.10
C GLU A 24 11.12 12.97 6.29
N THR A 25 10.55 13.44 5.17
CA THR A 25 9.80 12.62 4.19
C THR A 25 10.37 12.73 2.78
N THR A 26 11.51 13.41 2.65
CA THR A 26 12.29 13.56 1.42
C THR A 26 13.72 13.07 1.64
N GLY A 27 14.45 12.79 0.56
CA GLY A 27 15.84 12.32 0.64
C GLY A 27 16.21 11.39 -0.51
N HIS A 28 16.56 10.14 -0.21
CA HIS A 28 16.94 9.19 -1.25
C HIS A 28 15.74 8.81 -2.14
N PRO A 29 15.85 8.82 -3.49
CA PRO A 29 14.72 8.56 -4.39
C PRO A 29 14.00 7.23 -4.15
N GLU A 30 14.72 6.17 -3.77
CA GLU A 30 14.11 4.88 -3.39
C GLU A 30 13.26 4.98 -2.12
N PHE A 31 13.72 5.76 -1.13
CA PHE A 31 12.94 6.02 0.08
C PHE A 31 11.68 6.82 -0.25
N GLU A 32 11.79 7.88 -1.05
CA GLU A 32 10.64 8.70 -1.44
C GLU A 32 9.59 7.87 -2.18
N ARG A 33 9.99 7.02 -3.13
CA ARG A 33 9.07 6.12 -3.83
C ARG A 33 8.38 5.14 -2.88
N THR A 34 9.14 4.51 -1.99
CA THR A 34 8.58 3.57 -1.00
C THR A 34 7.60 4.26 -0.05
N PHE A 35 7.95 5.47 0.41
CA PHE A 35 7.11 6.31 1.27
C PHE A 35 5.82 6.72 0.54
N ARG A 36 5.91 7.19 -0.70
CA ARG A 36 4.75 7.57 -1.53
C ARG A 36 3.86 6.37 -1.88
N ALA A 37 4.46 5.21 -2.15
CA ALA A 37 3.73 3.97 -2.40
C ALA A 37 2.89 3.57 -1.17
N GLN A 38 3.48 3.64 0.04
CA GLN A 38 2.77 3.36 1.28
C GLN A 38 1.66 4.37 1.54
N ALA A 39 1.93 5.66 1.37
CA ALA A 39 0.94 6.73 1.58
C ALA A 39 -0.28 6.55 0.66
N ASN A 40 -0.05 6.32 -0.64
CA ASN A 40 -1.13 6.05 -1.59
C ASN A 40 -1.98 4.85 -1.17
N CYS A 41 -1.34 3.72 -0.82
CA CYS A 41 -2.09 2.55 -0.35
C CYS A 41 -2.90 2.84 0.91
N SER A 42 -2.39 3.66 1.83
CA SER A 42 -3.11 4.09 3.03
C SER A 42 -4.30 5.01 2.73
N GLU A 43 -4.18 5.94 1.78
CA GLU A 43 -5.28 6.83 1.37
C GLU A 43 -6.45 6.06 0.75
N TYR A 44 -6.17 5.03 -0.06
CA TYR A 44 -7.21 4.22 -0.69
C TYR A 44 -7.79 3.13 0.22
N PHE A 45 -7.13 2.79 1.33
CA PHE A 45 -7.57 1.68 2.18
C PHE A 45 -8.96 1.89 2.82
N PRO A 46 -9.33 3.08 3.34
CA PRO A 46 -10.68 3.32 3.83
C PRO A 46 -11.74 3.16 2.74
N ILE A 47 -11.49 3.67 1.53
CA ILE A 47 -12.41 3.54 0.39
C ILE A 47 -12.62 2.06 0.05
N PHE A 48 -11.52 1.29 -0.03
CA PHE A 48 -11.56 -0.15 -0.27
C PHE A 48 -12.40 -0.88 0.77
N ILE A 49 -12.16 -0.64 2.06
CA ILE A 49 -12.87 -1.31 3.16
C ILE A 49 -14.37 -0.96 3.12
N SER A 50 -14.73 0.31 2.94
CA SER A 50 -16.13 0.73 2.83
C SER A 50 -16.86 0.01 1.69
N LEU A 51 -16.26 -0.04 0.50
CA LEU A 51 -16.85 -0.73 -0.65
C LEU A 51 -16.93 -2.24 -0.45
N LEU A 52 -15.90 -2.85 0.13
CA LEU A 52 -15.87 -4.28 0.43
C LEU A 52 -16.99 -4.67 1.40
N TRP A 53 -17.20 -3.88 2.46
CA TRP A 53 -18.28 -4.15 3.42
C TRP A 53 -19.67 -3.98 2.81
N VAL A 54 -19.90 -2.90 2.06
CA VAL A 54 -21.19 -2.66 1.40
C VAL A 54 -21.49 -3.78 0.40
N ALA A 55 -20.53 -4.15 -0.46
CA ALA A 55 -20.73 -5.24 -1.41
C ALA A 55 -20.92 -6.61 -0.73
N GLY A 56 -20.21 -6.85 0.37
CA GLY A 56 -20.30 -8.11 1.11
C GLY A 56 -21.65 -8.30 1.78
N ILE A 57 -22.24 -7.23 2.33
CA ILE A 57 -23.54 -7.27 2.99
C ILE A 57 -24.70 -7.26 1.98
N PHE A 58 -24.64 -6.36 0.99
CA PHE A 58 -25.81 -6.03 0.16
C PHE A 58 -25.81 -6.69 -1.22
N PHE A 59 -24.71 -7.31 -1.65
CA PHE A 59 -24.62 -7.95 -2.97
C PHE A 59 -24.34 -9.45 -2.87
N HIS A 60 -23.09 -9.85 -2.65
CA HIS A 60 -22.71 -11.26 -2.59
C HIS A 60 -21.36 -11.43 -1.89
N GLN A 61 -21.34 -12.19 -0.80
CA GLN A 61 -20.13 -12.37 0.02
C GLN A 61 -18.96 -13.03 -0.74
N GLY A 62 -19.22 -14.14 -1.44
CA GLY A 62 -18.19 -14.87 -2.20
C GLY A 62 -17.49 -14.03 -3.29
N VAL A 63 -18.26 -13.44 -4.20
CA VAL A 63 -17.74 -12.54 -5.24
C VAL A 63 -16.96 -11.37 -4.63
N THR A 64 -17.51 -10.75 -3.58
CA THR A 64 -16.85 -9.64 -2.88
C THR A 64 -15.50 -10.05 -2.29
N ALA A 65 -15.41 -11.21 -1.65
CA ALA A 65 -14.16 -11.73 -1.10
C ALA A 65 -13.10 -11.96 -2.18
N VAL A 66 -13.48 -12.54 -3.33
CA VAL A 66 -12.57 -12.76 -4.47
C VAL A 66 -12.07 -11.42 -5.03
N CYS A 67 -12.96 -10.46 -5.26
CA CYS A 67 -12.59 -9.11 -5.70
C CYS A 67 -11.67 -8.42 -4.68
N GLY A 68 -11.92 -8.60 -3.39
CA GLY A 68 -11.07 -8.08 -2.31
C GLY A 68 -9.66 -8.64 -2.34
N LEU A 69 -9.51 -9.95 -2.55
CA LEU A 69 -8.19 -10.59 -2.70
C LEU A 69 -7.46 -10.10 -3.95
N LEU A 70 -8.16 -9.98 -5.08
CA LEU A 70 -7.60 -9.41 -6.32
C LEU A 70 -7.11 -7.98 -6.11
N TYR A 71 -7.88 -7.14 -5.43
CA TYR A 71 -7.47 -5.78 -5.10
C TYR A 71 -6.18 -5.75 -4.25
N LEU A 72 -6.12 -6.56 -3.19
CA LEU A 72 -4.94 -6.64 -2.32
C LEU A 72 -3.70 -7.12 -3.08
N TYR A 73 -3.86 -8.11 -3.95
CA TYR A 73 -2.79 -8.59 -4.82
C TYR A 73 -2.27 -7.48 -5.75
N THR A 74 -3.16 -6.79 -6.45
CA THR A 74 -2.78 -5.68 -7.34
C THR A 74 -2.08 -4.57 -6.58
N ARG A 75 -2.55 -4.23 -5.37
CA ARG A 75 -1.89 -3.24 -4.51
C ARG A 75 -0.51 -3.68 -4.03
N LEU A 76 -0.29 -4.98 -3.82
CA LEU A 76 1.03 -5.51 -3.48
C LEU A 76 2.01 -5.30 -4.64
N ARG A 77 1.56 -5.61 -5.86
CA ARG A 77 2.34 -5.45 -7.08
C ARG A 77 2.65 -3.98 -7.37
N TYR A 78 1.66 -3.10 -7.23
CA TYR A 78 1.83 -1.64 -7.30
C TYR A 78 2.92 -1.16 -6.33
N PHE A 79 2.87 -1.57 -5.07
CA PHE A 79 3.85 -1.14 -4.07
C PHE A 79 5.26 -1.62 -4.41
N GLN A 80 5.42 -2.91 -4.73
CA GLN A 80 6.71 -3.50 -5.08
C GLN A 80 7.30 -2.85 -6.33
N GLY A 81 6.49 -2.64 -7.36
CA GLY A 81 6.92 -2.03 -8.61
C GLY A 81 7.30 -0.56 -8.42
N TYR A 82 6.49 0.20 -7.69
CA TYR A 82 6.75 1.61 -7.43
C TYR A 82 8.02 1.82 -6.58
N ALA A 83 8.24 0.97 -5.56
CA ALA A 83 9.46 1.04 -4.74
C ALA A 83 10.74 0.91 -5.60
N VAL A 84 10.72 0.02 -6.60
CA VAL A 84 11.84 -0.16 -7.53
C VAL A 84 11.97 1.04 -8.48
N ALA A 85 10.92 1.39 -9.21
CA ALA A 85 10.93 2.45 -10.22
C ALA A 85 9.58 3.16 -10.32
N ALA A 86 9.61 4.48 -10.56
CA ALA A 86 8.39 5.28 -10.71
C ALA A 86 7.49 4.80 -11.87
N GLN A 87 8.09 4.27 -12.94
CA GLN A 87 7.37 3.71 -14.09
C GLN A 87 6.77 2.31 -13.81
N GLY A 88 7.21 1.64 -12.74
CA GLY A 88 6.77 0.29 -12.38
C GLY A 88 5.52 0.25 -11.50
N ARG A 89 4.88 1.41 -11.26
CA ARG A 89 3.66 1.53 -10.47
C ARG A 89 2.44 0.97 -11.22
#